data_AF-A0A962M9F0-F1
#
_entry.id   AF-A0A962M9F0-F1
#
_cell.length_a   1.000
_cell.length_b   1.000
_cell.length_c   1.000
_cell.angle_alpha   90.00
_cell.angle_beta   90.00
_cell.angle_gamma   90.00
#
_symmetry.space_group_name_H-M   'P 1'
#
loop_
_entity.id
_entity.type
_entity.pdbx_description
1 polymer ?
#
loop_
_entity_poly.entity_id
_entity_poly.type
_entity_poly.pdbx_seq_one_letter_code
_entity_poly.pdbx_strand_id
1 'polypeptide(L)'
;AHNGKAFDEKKAQARMMIHHMPPPAPFRQIDTKQEIKKVSAHSSNKLFDLAHSLELDPKEDAGGYNTWINSMAGNKKAQKHFKKYNIQDVNTLEQLYLEIRPWIKSHPQINILTDRPKACPRCGIEDTMHITMKYKATNGNKYVYYRCRECKGMAKSRVPEEQYQKVDYHNA
;
A
#
# COMPACT_ATOMS: atom_id res chain seq x y z
N ALA A 1 -0.71 -6.91 0.89
CA ALA A 1 0.10 -8.04 1.40
C ALA A 1 1.33 -7.49 2.13
N HIS A 2 1.94 -8.26 3.03
CA HIS A 2 3.22 -7.90 3.66
C HIS A 2 4.25 -8.97 3.31
N ASN A 3 5.31 -8.61 2.57
CA ASN A 3 6.30 -9.55 2.03
C ASN A 3 5.75 -10.53 0.97
N GLY A 4 4.56 -10.27 0.42
CA GLY A 4 3.88 -11.18 -0.50
C GLY A 4 4.60 -11.39 -1.83
N LYS A 5 5.24 -10.35 -2.38
CA LYS A 5 5.96 -10.47 -3.66
C LYS A 5 7.22 -11.33 -3.56
N ALA A 6 7.84 -11.31 -2.39
CA ALA A 6 9.08 -12.06 -2.14
C ALA A 6 8.80 -13.49 -1.66
N PHE A 7 7.61 -13.77 -1.12
CA PHE A 7 7.28 -15.04 -0.49
C PHE A 7 6.00 -15.67 -1.08
N ASP A 8 4.82 -15.19 -0.71
CA ASP A 8 3.53 -15.83 -1.02
C ASP A 8 3.33 -16.06 -2.51
N GLU A 9 3.57 -15.02 -3.32
CA GLU A 9 3.42 -15.07 -4.78
C GLU A 9 4.36 -16.11 -5.39
N LYS A 10 5.64 -16.10 -4.99
CA LYS A 10 6.65 -17.05 -5.49
C LYS A 10 6.33 -18.48 -5.07
N LYS A 11 5.86 -18.69 -3.84
CA LYS A 11 5.46 -20.01 -3.33
C LYS A 11 4.24 -20.54 -4.07
N ALA A 12 3.24 -19.70 -4.32
CA ALA A 12 2.06 -20.05 -5.08
C ALA A 12 2.41 -20.38 -6.53
N GLN A 13 3.15 -19.50 -7.23
CA GLN A 13 3.54 -19.71 -8.62
C GLN A 13 4.40 -20.97 -8.80
N ALA A 14 5.32 -21.28 -7.87
CA ALA A 14 6.09 -22.52 -7.91
C ALA A 14 5.18 -23.76 -7.86
N ARG A 15 4.12 -23.75 -7.04
CA ARG A 15 3.13 -24.83 -7.02
C ARG A 15 2.30 -24.89 -8.30
N MET A 16 1.89 -23.74 -8.84
CA MET A 16 1.18 -23.68 -10.12
C MET A 16 2.01 -24.29 -11.25
N MET A 17 3.31 -23.99 -11.33
CA MET A 17 4.23 -24.56 -12.31
C MET A 17 4.36 -26.08 -12.19
N ILE A 18 4.49 -26.60 -10.96
CA ILE A 18 4.54 -28.05 -10.70
C ILE A 18 3.26 -28.75 -11.15
N HIS A 19 2.11 -28.08 -11.02
CA HIS A 19 0.80 -28.63 -11.39
C HIS A 19 0.35 -28.25 -12.80
N HIS A 20 1.25 -27.74 -13.65
CA HIS A 20 0.96 -27.33 -15.03
C HIS A 20 -0.23 -26.37 -15.16
N MET A 21 -0.45 -25.52 -14.14
CA MET A 21 -1.48 -24.50 -14.17
C MET A 21 -0.99 -23.28 -14.95
N PRO A 22 -1.87 -22.59 -15.71
CA PRO A 22 -1.51 -21.35 -16.38
C PRO A 22 -1.17 -20.26 -15.35
N PRO A 23 -0.33 -19.27 -15.70
CA PRO A 23 -0.06 -18.14 -14.83
C PRO A 23 -1.36 -17.38 -14.50
N PRO A 24 -1.47 -16.76 -13.31
CA PRO A 24 -2.64 -15.97 -12.97
C PRO A 24 -2.74 -14.73 -13.89
N ALA A 25 -3.96 -14.22 -14.07
CA ALA A 25 -4.16 -12.95 -14.77
C ALA A 25 -3.37 -11.82 -14.09
N PRO A 26 -2.87 -10.81 -14.83
CA PRO A 26 -2.12 -9.71 -14.25
C PRO A 26 -2.91 -8.99 -13.14
N PHE A 27 -2.28 -8.78 -11.99
CA PHE A 27 -2.87 -8.07 -10.86
C PHE A 27 -1.92 -7.02 -10.30
N ARG A 28 -2.46 -5.99 -9.65
CA ARG A 28 -1.66 -5.04 -8.87
C ARG A 28 -1.62 -5.47 -7.42
N GLN A 29 -0.40 -5.56 -6.88
CA GLN A 29 -0.18 -5.86 -5.47
C GLN A 29 0.61 -4.74 -4.79
N ILE A 30 0.06 -4.28 -3.67
CA ILE A 30 0.76 -3.44 -2.71
C ILE A 30 1.41 -4.35 -1.67
N ASP A 31 2.73 -4.36 -1.66
CA ASP A 31 3.53 -5.04 -0.66
C ASP A 31 3.99 -4.01 0.39
N THR A 32 3.31 -3.99 1.54
CA THR A 32 3.51 -2.96 2.57
C THR A 32 4.95 -2.93 3.08
N LYS A 33 5.62 -4.10 3.15
CA LYS A 33 7.03 -4.19 3.53
C LYS A 33 7.96 -3.49 2.53
N GLN A 34 7.69 -3.65 1.24
CA GLN A 34 8.48 -2.97 0.21
C GLN A 34 8.18 -1.47 0.17
N GLU A 35 6.91 -1.08 0.31
CA GLU A 35 6.54 0.34 0.27
C GLU A 35 7.08 1.11 1.47
N ILE A 36 7.02 0.56 2.68
CA ILE A 36 7.59 1.18 3.90
C ILE A 36 9.09 1.44 3.73
N LYS A 37 9.84 0.46 3.22
CA LYS A 37 11.29 0.60 2.96
C LYS A 37 11.65 1.76 2.03
N LYS A 38 10.74 2.17 1.14
CA LYS A 38 10.98 3.27 0.20
C LYS A 38 10.78 4.65 0.83
N VAL A 39 10.05 4.73 1.95
CA VAL A 39 9.54 5.98 2.50
C VAL A 39 9.95 6.23 3.95
N SER A 40 10.46 5.22 4.64
CA SER A 40 10.77 5.27 6.07
C SER A 40 11.92 4.33 6.44
N ALA A 41 12.58 4.61 7.56
CA ALA A 41 13.72 3.85 8.08
C ALA A 41 13.41 3.29 9.49
N HIS A 42 12.36 2.47 9.61
CA HIS A 42 12.08 1.76 10.86
C HIS A 42 13.20 0.76 11.21
N SER A 43 13.44 0.55 12.50
CA SER A 43 14.44 -0.40 13.02
C SER A 43 14.21 -1.83 12.51
N SER A 44 12.94 -2.20 12.27
CA SER A 44 12.56 -3.45 11.61
C SER A 44 11.33 -3.23 10.75
N ASN A 45 11.26 -3.98 9.64
CA ASN A 45 10.13 -3.97 8.71
C ASN A 45 9.32 -5.27 8.81
N LYS A 46 9.40 -6.00 9.92
CA LYS A 46 8.47 -7.12 10.18
C LYS A 46 7.12 -6.54 10.56
N LEU A 47 6.04 -7.21 10.15
CA LEU A 47 4.68 -6.78 10.46
C LEU A 47 4.45 -6.56 11.97
N PHE A 48 4.96 -7.47 12.81
CA PHE A 48 4.87 -7.36 14.27
C PHE A 48 5.54 -6.09 14.80
N ASP A 49 6.79 -5.84 14.41
CA ASP A 49 7.56 -4.68 14.88
C ASP A 49 6.93 -3.36 14.42
N LEU A 50 6.43 -3.34 13.17
CA LEU A 50 5.73 -2.18 12.62
C LEU A 50 4.41 -1.91 13.35
N ALA A 51 3.61 -2.96 13.59
CA ALA A 51 2.35 -2.86 14.32
C ALA A 51 2.59 -2.30 15.73
N HIS A 52 3.63 -2.77 16.42
CA HIS A 52 4.00 -2.24 17.73
C HIS A 52 4.46 -0.77 17.65
N SER A 53 5.34 -0.43 16.70
CA SER A 53 5.89 0.92 16.57
C SER A 53 4.87 1.98 16.12
N LEU A 54 3.79 1.56 15.47
CA LEU A 54 2.72 2.41 14.97
C LEU A 54 1.44 2.30 15.82
N GLU A 55 1.54 1.65 16.99
CA GLU A 55 0.43 1.49 17.94
C GLU A 55 -0.83 0.87 17.30
N LEU A 56 -0.64 -0.08 16.38
CA LEU A 56 -1.71 -0.83 15.73
C LEU A 56 -2.11 -2.04 16.58
N ASP A 57 -3.27 -2.63 16.27
CA ASP A 57 -3.75 -3.79 17.01
C ASP A 57 -2.71 -4.92 17.00
N PRO A 58 -2.37 -5.43 18.20
CA PRO A 58 -1.26 -6.34 18.36
C PRO A 58 -1.52 -7.65 17.63
N LYS A 59 -0.45 -8.16 17.03
CA LYS A 59 -0.43 -9.47 16.41
C LYS A 59 -0.23 -10.53 17.48
N GLU A 60 -1.05 -11.59 17.46
CA GLU A 60 -0.81 -12.77 18.29
C GLU A 60 0.45 -13.51 17.83
N ASP A 61 1.11 -14.22 18.73
CA ASP A 61 2.20 -15.12 18.34
C ASP A 61 1.61 -16.25 17.46
N ALA A 62 2.29 -16.54 16.34
CA ALA A 62 1.96 -17.67 15.46
C ALA A 62 2.18 -19.02 16.15
N GLY A 63 2.90 -18.98 17.28
CA GLY A 63 3.54 -20.11 17.88
C GLY A 63 4.81 -20.51 17.12
N GLY A 64 5.44 -21.57 17.61
CA GLY A 64 6.64 -22.13 17.01
C GLY A 64 6.36 -23.11 15.87
N TYR A 65 7.45 -23.63 15.32
CA TYR A 65 7.46 -24.70 14.33
C TYR A 65 6.57 -25.92 14.70
N ASN A 66 6.50 -26.27 15.99
CA ASN A 66 5.66 -27.36 16.47
C ASN A 66 4.17 -27.12 16.22
N THR A 67 3.70 -25.87 16.31
CA THR A 67 2.30 -25.54 16.01
C THR A 67 1.98 -25.87 14.55
N TRP A 68 2.89 -25.52 13.63
CA TRP A 68 2.78 -25.80 12.19
C TRP A 68 2.65 -27.31 11.91
N ILE A 69 3.57 -28.12 12.44
CA ILE A 69 3.53 -29.58 12.28
C ILE A 69 2.22 -30.15 12.80
N ASN A 70 1.81 -29.74 14.01
CA ASN A 70 0.59 -30.25 14.62
C ASN A 70 -0.66 -29.90 13.79
N SER A 71 -0.69 -28.70 13.20
CA SER A 71 -1.77 -28.29 12.30
C SER A 71 -1.85 -29.16 11.05
N MET A 72 -0.69 -29.46 10.43
CA MET A 72 -0.59 -30.36 9.28
C MET A 72 -0.98 -31.79 9.62
N ALA A 73 -0.71 -32.24 10.86
CA ALA A 73 -1.12 -33.54 11.37
C ALA A 73 -2.62 -33.64 11.73
N GLY A 74 -3.42 -32.61 11.46
CA GLY A 74 -4.88 -32.63 11.71
C GLY A 74 -5.27 -32.24 13.14
N ASN A 75 -4.36 -31.70 13.96
CA ASN A 75 -4.68 -31.27 15.32
C ASN A 75 -5.63 -30.05 15.30
N LYS A 76 -6.89 -30.26 15.71
CA LYS A 76 -7.93 -29.22 15.73
C LYS A 76 -7.57 -27.99 16.57
N LYS A 77 -6.83 -28.16 17.68
CA LYS A 77 -6.40 -27.04 18.55
C LYS A 77 -5.36 -26.17 17.83
N ALA A 78 -4.38 -26.79 17.19
CA ALA A 78 -3.38 -26.10 16.39
C ALA A 78 -4.01 -25.38 15.19
N GLN A 79 -4.94 -26.04 14.48
CA GLN A 79 -5.70 -25.44 13.37
C GLN A 79 -6.55 -24.24 13.81
N LYS A 80 -7.25 -24.35 14.96
CA LYS A 80 -8.03 -23.23 15.52
C LYS A 80 -7.13 -22.04 15.87
N HIS A 81 -5.96 -22.30 16.45
CA HIS A 81 -4.98 -21.27 16.75
C HIS A 81 -4.45 -20.61 15.46
N PHE A 82 -4.05 -21.38 14.44
CA PHE A 82 -3.64 -20.80 13.15
C PHE A 82 -4.71 -19.96 12.48
N LYS A 83 -5.96 -20.44 12.51
CA LYS A 83 -7.07 -19.67 11.95
C LYS A 83 -7.18 -18.32 12.64
N LYS A 84 -7.13 -18.29 13.98
CA LYS A 84 -7.18 -17.05 14.76
C LYS A 84 -6.00 -16.13 14.43
N TYR A 85 -4.78 -16.67 14.44
CA TYR A 85 -3.57 -15.94 14.10
C TYR A 85 -3.62 -15.35 12.68
N ASN A 86 -4.01 -16.13 11.67
CA ASN A 86 -4.08 -15.67 10.28
C ASN A 86 -5.14 -14.57 10.09
N ILE A 87 -6.27 -14.66 10.79
CA ILE A 87 -7.29 -13.60 10.77
C ILE A 87 -6.72 -12.31 11.37
N GLN A 88 -6.05 -12.40 12.52
CA GLN A 88 -5.42 -11.23 13.15
C GLN A 88 -4.34 -10.61 12.25
N ASP A 89 -3.52 -11.44 11.59
CA ASP A 89 -2.52 -10.98 10.63
C ASP A 89 -3.12 -10.15 9.48
N VAL A 90 -4.28 -10.58 8.96
CA VAL A 90 -4.99 -9.84 7.91
C VAL A 90 -5.50 -8.49 8.44
N ASN A 91 -6.08 -8.47 9.65
CA ASN A 91 -6.58 -7.23 10.28
C ASN A 91 -5.43 -6.23 10.54
N THR A 92 -4.35 -6.68 11.17
CA THR A 92 -3.16 -5.85 11.43
C THR A 92 -2.54 -5.36 10.12
N LEU A 93 -2.49 -6.21 9.08
CA LEU A 93 -2.02 -5.81 7.76
C LEU A 93 -2.90 -4.73 7.12
N GLU A 94 -4.22 -4.84 7.24
CA GLU A 94 -5.16 -3.83 6.74
C GLU A 94 -4.94 -2.49 7.43
N GLN A 95 -4.86 -2.49 8.77
CA GLN A 95 -4.59 -1.28 9.55
C GLN A 95 -3.26 -0.65 9.13
N LEU A 96 -2.20 -1.46 9.03
CA LEU A 96 -0.90 -0.99 8.55
C LEU A 96 -1.00 -0.40 7.15
N TYR A 97 -1.70 -1.06 6.24
CA TYR A 97 -1.90 -0.56 4.89
C TYR A 97 -2.60 0.79 4.89
N LEU A 98 -3.67 0.96 5.67
CA LEU A 98 -4.42 2.22 5.76
C LEU A 98 -3.56 3.36 6.30
N GLU A 99 -2.72 3.06 7.30
CA GLU A 99 -1.79 4.02 7.92
C GLU A 99 -0.70 4.46 6.94
N ILE A 100 -0.09 3.53 6.20
CA ILE A 100 1.01 3.86 5.28
C ILE A 100 0.54 4.34 3.90
N ARG A 101 -0.70 4.03 3.50
CA ARG A 101 -1.29 4.39 2.20
C ARG A 101 -1.00 5.83 1.73
N PRO A 102 -1.03 6.86 2.60
CA PRO A 102 -0.77 8.25 2.21
C PRO A 102 0.67 8.48 1.75
N TRP A 103 1.59 7.66 2.24
CA TRP A 103 3.03 7.74 2.00
C TRP A 103 3.46 6.96 0.76
N ILE A 104 2.71 5.93 0.35
CA ILE A 104 3.02 5.09 -0.81
C ILE A 104 3.12 5.96 -2.06
N LYS A 105 4.25 5.98 -2.78
CA LYS A 105 4.39 6.83 -3.98
C LYS A 105 3.63 6.27 -5.19
N SER A 106 3.69 4.96 -5.39
CA SER A 106 3.09 4.24 -6.53
C SER A 106 1.79 3.52 -6.17
N HIS A 107 0.88 4.20 -5.46
CA HIS A 107 -0.42 3.63 -5.11
C HIS A 107 -1.35 3.64 -6.34
N PRO A 108 -2.19 2.61 -6.53
CA PRO A 108 -3.19 2.61 -7.59
C PRO A 108 -4.15 3.80 -7.43
N GLN A 109 -4.42 4.50 -8.52
CA GLN A 109 -5.36 5.62 -8.53
C GLN A 109 -6.79 5.10 -8.37
N ILE A 110 -7.30 5.07 -7.14
CA ILE A 110 -8.62 4.51 -6.81
C ILE A 110 -9.73 5.25 -7.56
N ASN A 111 -9.62 6.57 -7.65
CA ASN A 111 -10.57 7.41 -8.39
C ASN A 111 -10.70 7.00 -9.88
N ILE A 112 -9.64 6.50 -10.51
CA ILE A 112 -9.68 5.98 -11.88
C ILE A 112 -10.25 4.56 -11.89
N LEU A 113 -9.80 3.72 -10.96
CA LEU A 113 -10.26 2.33 -10.88
C LEU A 113 -11.77 2.21 -10.59
N THR A 114 -12.34 3.17 -9.88
CA THR A 114 -13.77 3.19 -9.54
C THR A 114 -14.60 4.14 -10.40
N ASP A 115 -14.01 4.75 -11.44
CA ASP A 115 -14.64 5.74 -12.32
C ASP A 115 -15.30 6.92 -11.55
N ARG A 116 -14.59 7.43 -10.54
CA ARG A 116 -15.02 8.56 -9.71
C ARG A 116 -13.98 9.68 -9.78
N PRO A 117 -13.93 10.48 -10.85
CA PRO A 117 -12.83 11.42 -11.09
C PRO A 117 -12.65 12.48 -9.98
N LYS A 118 -13.72 12.82 -9.26
CA LYS A 118 -13.71 13.78 -8.14
C LYS A 118 -13.22 13.18 -6.81
N ALA A 119 -13.13 11.84 -6.73
CA ALA A 119 -12.70 11.16 -5.52
C ALA A 119 -11.20 11.33 -5.26
N CYS A 120 -10.81 11.21 -3.99
CA CYS A 120 -9.41 11.11 -3.62
C CYS A 120 -8.74 9.92 -4.36
N PRO A 121 -7.60 10.12 -5.04
CA PRO A 121 -6.94 9.04 -5.78
C PRO A 121 -6.36 7.93 -4.88
N ARG A 122 -6.31 8.14 -3.56
CA ARG A 122 -5.77 7.18 -2.58
C ARG A 122 -6.85 6.39 -1.87
N CYS A 123 -7.87 7.06 -1.32
CA CYS A 123 -8.93 6.41 -0.56
C CYS A 123 -10.26 6.27 -1.30
N GLY A 124 -10.46 6.97 -2.42
CA GLY A 124 -11.70 6.89 -3.20
C GLY A 124 -12.89 7.65 -2.61
N ILE A 125 -12.69 8.45 -1.54
CA ILE A 125 -13.74 9.26 -0.93
C ILE A 125 -13.84 10.61 -1.66
N GLU A 126 -15.05 11.00 -2.07
CA GLU A 126 -15.35 12.27 -2.75
C GLU A 126 -15.35 13.47 -1.80
N ASP A 127 -15.16 14.68 -2.34
CA ASP A 127 -15.23 15.95 -1.61
C ASP A 127 -14.29 16.10 -0.39
N THR A 128 -13.22 15.31 -0.35
CA THR A 128 -12.22 15.34 0.73
C THR A 128 -10.95 16.09 0.39
N MET A 129 -10.73 16.39 -0.90
CA MET A 129 -9.50 17.01 -1.39
C MET A 129 -9.56 18.54 -1.21
N HIS A 130 -8.55 19.11 -0.59
CA HIS A 130 -8.39 20.56 -0.47
C HIS A 130 -6.99 20.99 -0.91
N ILE A 131 -6.86 22.21 -1.41
CA ILE A 131 -5.57 22.77 -1.85
C ILE A 131 -4.68 22.97 -0.63
N THR A 132 -3.47 22.41 -0.68
CA THR A 132 -2.43 22.61 0.36
C THR A 132 -1.34 23.55 -0.12
N MET A 133 -0.99 23.50 -1.41
CA MET A 133 0.03 24.36 -1.98
C MET A 133 -0.40 24.75 -3.40
N LYS A 134 -0.62 26.05 -3.62
CA LYS A 134 -1.19 26.57 -4.87
C LYS A 134 -0.26 26.39 -6.05
N TYR A 135 1.03 26.70 -5.90
CA TYR A 135 1.96 26.62 -7.03
C TYR A 135 3.29 26.03 -6.61
N LYS A 136 3.71 24.98 -7.31
CA LYS A 136 5.10 24.54 -7.39
C LYS A 136 5.51 24.45 -8.85
N ALA A 137 6.53 25.22 -9.20
CA ALA A 137 7.14 25.15 -10.52
C ALA A 137 8.10 23.95 -10.59
N THR A 138 8.18 23.37 -11.78
CA THR A 138 9.20 22.41 -12.23
C THR A 138 9.72 22.92 -13.58
N ASN A 139 10.79 22.33 -14.11
CA ASN A 139 11.51 22.82 -15.30
C ASN A 139 10.64 23.17 -16.53
N GLY A 140 9.41 22.67 -16.64
CA GLY A 140 8.46 23.13 -17.68
C GLY A 140 7.00 23.30 -17.25
N ASN A 141 6.66 23.01 -15.99
CA ASN A 141 5.25 22.88 -15.56
C ASN A 141 5.00 23.49 -14.18
N LYS A 142 3.84 24.13 -14.01
CA LYS A 142 3.29 24.48 -12.70
C LYS A 142 2.31 23.41 -12.22
N TYR A 143 2.33 23.13 -10.92
CA TYR A 143 1.44 22.16 -10.28
C TYR A 143 0.74 22.77 -9.07
N VAL A 144 -0.53 22.41 -8.88
CA VAL A 144 -1.28 22.59 -7.63
C VAL A 144 -1.26 21.28 -6.88
N TYR A 145 -1.05 21.35 -5.57
CA TYR A 145 -1.05 20.19 -4.68
C TYR A 145 -2.27 20.20 -3.77
N TYR A 146 -2.88 19.03 -3.66
CA TYR A 146 -4.06 18.78 -2.84
C TYR A 146 -3.73 17.75 -1.77
N ARG A 147 -4.42 17.85 -0.63
CA ARG A 147 -4.38 16.87 0.45
C ARG A 147 -5.79 16.39 0.76
N CYS A 148 -5.93 15.09 0.98
CA CYS A 148 -7.18 14.49 1.43
C CYS A 148 -7.39 14.77 2.92
N ARG A 149 -8.60 15.16 3.34
CA ARG A 149 -8.94 15.33 4.77
C ARG A 149 -9.08 14.00 5.51
N GLU A 150 -9.53 12.96 4.83
CA GLU A 150 -9.70 11.62 5.40
C GLU A 150 -8.38 10.88 5.50
N CYS A 151 -7.81 10.50 4.36
CA CYS A 151 -6.61 9.67 4.35
C CYS A 151 -5.31 10.46 4.38
N LYS A 152 -5.32 11.81 4.45
CA LYS A 152 -4.10 12.65 4.44
C LYS A 152 -3.18 12.52 3.21
N GLY A 153 -3.58 11.70 2.22
CA GLY A 153 -2.82 11.44 1.02
C GLY A 153 -2.71 12.68 0.14
N MET A 154 -1.54 12.85 -0.49
CA MET A 154 -1.31 13.95 -1.42
C MET A 154 -1.62 13.55 -2.87
N ALA A 155 -2.17 14.50 -3.61
CA ALA A 155 -2.35 14.46 -5.06
C ALA A 155 -1.85 15.77 -5.67
N LYS A 156 -1.56 15.78 -6.97
CA LYS A 156 -1.20 16.99 -7.71
C LYS A 156 -1.92 17.04 -9.04
N SER A 157 -2.30 18.24 -9.47
CA SER A 157 -2.78 18.50 -10.82
C SER A 157 -1.81 19.44 -11.53
N ARG A 158 -1.62 19.23 -12.84
CA ARG A 158 -0.90 20.17 -13.69
C ARG A 158 -1.78 21.41 -13.87
N VAL A 159 -1.17 22.58 -13.79
CA VAL A 159 -1.79 23.85 -14.16
C VAL A 159 -1.57 24.06 -15.67
N PRO A 160 -2.61 24.31 -16.47
CA PRO A 160 -2.46 24.58 -17.91
C PRO A 160 -1.55 25.79 -18.20
N GLU A 161 -0.86 25.78 -19.33
CA GLU A 161 0.09 26.84 -19.72
C GLU A 161 -0.59 28.20 -19.94
N GLU A 162 -1.84 28.22 -20.38
CA GLU A 162 -2.64 29.44 -20.52
C GLU A 162 -2.79 30.22 -19.20
N GLN A 163 -2.61 29.56 -18.06
CA GLN A 163 -2.69 30.17 -16.73
C GLN A 163 -1.34 30.67 -16.21
N TYR A 164 -0.24 30.56 -17.00
CA TYR A 164 1.05 31.18 -16.68
C TYR A 164 1.96 31.42 -17.90
N GLN A 165 2.51 32.63 -18.00
CA GLN A 165 3.45 32.98 -19.06
C GLN A 165 4.83 32.33 -18.81
N LYS A 166 5.35 31.57 -19.77
CA LYS A 166 6.78 31.18 -19.79
C LYS A 166 7.58 32.43 -20.22
N VAL A 167 8.68 32.69 -19.52
CA VAL A 167 9.60 33.77 -19.91
C VAL A 167 10.33 33.33 -21.17
N ASP A 168 10.19 34.11 -22.24
CA ASP A 168 10.97 33.91 -23.47
C ASP A 168 12.31 34.63 -23.29
N TYR A 169 13.39 33.86 -23.12
CA TYR A 169 14.73 34.41 -23.03
C TYR A 169 15.24 34.62 -24.46
N HIS A 170 14.80 35.69 -25.10
CA HIS A 170 15.43 36.13 -26.34
C HIS A 170 16.88 36.54 -26.04
N ASN A 171 17.81 35.97 -26.80
CA ASN A 171 19.25 36.20 -26.65
C ASN A 171 19.57 37.69 -26.82
N ALA A 172 20.22 38.27 -25.81
CA ALA A 172 20.92 39.55 -25.91
C ALA A 172 22.27 39.37 -26.60
#